data_AF-A0A7M3MBC6-F1
#
_entry.id   AF-A0A7M3MBC6-F1
#
_cell.length_a   1.000
_cell.length_b   1.000
_cell.length_c   1.000
_cell.angle_alpha   90.00
_cell.angle_beta   90.00
_cell.angle_gamma   90.00
#
_symmetry.space_group_name_H-M   'P 1'
#
loop_
_entity.id
_entity.type
_entity.pdbx_description
1 polymer ?
#
loop_
_entity_poly.entity_id
_entity_poly.type
_entity_poly.pdbx_seq_one_letter_code
_entity_poly.pdbx_strand_id
1 'polypeptide(L)'
;MTLACGMDSIPWKYWLICAFWFAGLLHAIRMAESWWRMLDALGADVRACLCAMQSGQALRALLFTDLQVACPTKSCGAVWWADPTGEMRRRHGYCFVNPDIEDTYTDRSEGMDRRESRQKPFISVCIFTHNSAGNLPQAIKSAFSSGRRDFEIVVVDDGSTDDTEGVLRRLRLPNLRYVRTEHSGRPAARNRCIAEARGEYISWMGADDMYAPGILEHYAETAAAHPDVDVLYGNLVMADKRMRPVRELEYEDWRGRNQELLAAMVFRNSVPDGGSLIKKSMYDRFGGYDPDFPRAQDYEWFARIAGRAAFMHVGRNTAIWRILDAQLRYPGPKSNLGAKVVKRLLEQQPLEKMVPQAGWGRIPDNEAEAVARLLLAERFLYLKSPPDALEQVRKAVSLKPGEEILAAAGQLMQAIAQADAPPASEKATAAACPSG
;
A
#
# COMPACT_ATOMS: atom_id res chain seq x y z
N MET A 1 38.36 -58.20 -40.46
CA MET A 1 38.56 -56.84 -39.90
C MET A 1 37.19 -56.31 -39.56
N THR A 2 36.86 -56.34 -38.28
CA THR A 2 35.56 -55.96 -37.73
C THR A 2 35.75 -54.66 -36.97
N LEU A 3 34.98 -53.63 -37.30
CA LEU A 3 34.54 -52.62 -36.35
C LEU A 3 33.26 -51.99 -36.89
N ALA A 4 32.16 -52.42 -36.29
CA ALA A 4 30.83 -51.88 -36.42
C ALA A 4 30.68 -50.66 -35.52
N CYS A 5 29.85 -49.69 -35.92
CA CYS A 5 28.96 -49.03 -34.97
C CYS A 5 27.64 -48.70 -35.69
N GLY A 6 26.54 -49.24 -35.15
CA GLY A 6 25.24 -49.36 -35.81
C GLY A 6 24.46 -48.05 -35.91
N MET A 7 23.69 -47.96 -36.99
CA MET A 7 22.74 -46.88 -37.29
C MET A 7 21.28 -47.36 -37.15
N ASP A 8 21.00 -48.20 -36.15
CA ASP A 8 19.64 -48.68 -35.86
C ASP A 8 19.22 -48.31 -34.44
N SER A 9 18.78 -47.05 -34.26
CA SER A 9 17.73 -46.64 -33.29
C SER A 9 17.63 -45.11 -33.19
N ILE A 10 16.93 -44.46 -34.11
CA ILE A 10 16.32 -43.15 -33.80
C ILE A 10 14.81 -43.39 -33.61
N PRO A 11 14.25 -43.15 -32.41
CA PRO A 11 12.83 -43.34 -32.16
C PRO A 11 11.99 -42.47 -33.11
N TRP A 12 10.93 -43.04 -33.70
CA TRP A 12 9.92 -42.37 -34.55
C TRP A 12 9.35 -41.06 -33.96
N LYS A 13 9.50 -40.86 -32.64
CA LYS A 13 9.12 -39.66 -31.89
C LYS A 13 9.90 -38.40 -32.31
N TYR A 14 11.10 -38.55 -32.88
CA TYR A 14 11.91 -37.42 -33.37
C TYR A 14 11.50 -36.94 -34.78
N TRP A 15 10.83 -37.77 -35.58
CA TRP A 15 10.28 -37.35 -36.88
C TRP A 15 9.03 -36.47 -36.74
N LEU A 16 8.25 -36.64 -35.67
CA LEU A 16 7.09 -35.80 -35.37
C LEU A 16 7.47 -34.37 -34.92
N ILE A 17 8.62 -34.21 -34.26
CA ILE A 17 9.09 -32.89 -33.79
C ILE A 17 9.56 -32.03 -34.97
N CYS A 18 10.23 -32.62 -35.97
CA CYS A 18 10.65 -31.90 -37.18
C CYS A 18 9.47 -31.52 -38.09
N ALA A 19 8.42 -32.35 -38.16
CA ALA A 19 7.23 -32.07 -38.95
C ALA A 19 6.37 -30.93 -38.36
N PHE A 20 6.27 -30.83 -37.03
CA PHE A 20 5.56 -29.72 -36.35
C PHE A 20 6.29 -28.38 -36.48
N TRP A 21 7.63 -28.38 -36.51
CA TRP A 21 8.42 -27.17 -36.72
C TRP A 21 8.29 -26.62 -38.15
N PHE A 22 8.26 -27.48 -39.17
CA PHE A 22 8.09 -27.03 -40.56
C PHE A 22 6.66 -26.54 -40.86
N ALA A 23 5.64 -27.17 -40.28
CA ALA A 23 4.24 -26.71 -40.41
C ALA A 23 4.00 -25.36 -39.71
N GLY A 24 4.62 -25.14 -38.53
CA GLY A 24 4.57 -23.87 -37.82
C GLY A 24 5.28 -22.73 -38.56
N LEU A 25 6.41 -23.02 -39.22
CA LEU A 25 7.16 -22.03 -40.01
C LEU A 25 6.39 -21.58 -41.25
N LEU A 26 5.71 -22.51 -41.94
CA LEU A 26 4.85 -22.19 -43.09
C LEU A 26 3.59 -21.41 -42.69
N HIS A 27 3.06 -21.64 -41.48
CA HIS A 27 1.93 -20.87 -40.95
C HIS A 27 2.34 -19.45 -40.55
N ALA A 28 3.54 -19.28 -39.98
CA ALA A 28 4.13 -17.98 -39.67
C ALA A 28 4.44 -17.15 -40.92
N ILE A 29 4.93 -17.80 -41.99
CA ILE A 29 5.19 -17.13 -43.29
C ILE A 29 3.88 -16.67 -43.95
N ARG A 30 2.82 -17.49 -43.91
CA ARG A 30 1.49 -17.08 -44.43
C ARG A 30 0.84 -15.97 -43.61
N MET A 31 1.04 -15.94 -42.29
CA MET A 31 0.63 -14.80 -41.46
C MET A 31 1.43 -13.54 -41.84
N ALA A 32 2.74 -13.64 -42.07
CA ALA A 32 3.56 -12.50 -42.46
C ALA A 32 3.13 -11.86 -43.79
N GLU A 33 2.73 -12.65 -44.79
CA GLU A 33 2.17 -12.14 -46.06
C GLU A 33 0.80 -11.46 -45.88
N SER A 34 -0.02 -11.97 -44.96
CA SER A 34 -1.32 -11.40 -44.61
C SER A 34 -1.17 -10.05 -43.90
N TRP A 35 -0.16 -9.93 -43.04
CA TRP A 35 0.23 -8.69 -42.35
C TRP A 35 0.77 -7.64 -43.34
N TRP A 36 1.55 -8.04 -44.35
CA TRP A 36 2.06 -7.13 -45.38
C TRP A 36 0.96 -6.47 -46.21
N ARG A 37 -0.10 -7.22 -46.57
CA ARG A 37 -1.27 -6.65 -47.27
C ARG A 37 -2.09 -5.70 -46.39
N MET A 38 -2.10 -5.92 -45.07
CA MET A 38 -2.76 -5.04 -44.10
C MET A 38 -1.97 -3.74 -43.87
N LEU A 39 -0.63 -3.81 -43.97
CA LEU A 39 0.28 -2.67 -43.81
C LEU A 39 0.26 -1.69 -44.99
N ASP A 40 -0.05 -2.15 -46.20
CA ASP A 40 -0.20 -1.25 -47.35
C ASP A 40 -1.46 -0.38 -47.30
N ALA A 41 -2.43 -0.75 -46.46
CA ALA A 41 -3.66 0.01 -46.21
C ALA A 41 -3.49 1.13 -45.16
N LEU A 42 -2.32 1.25 -44.52
CA LEU A 42 -2.05 2.22 -43.46
C LEU A 42 -1.12 3.35 -43.97
N GLY A 43 -1.55 4.59 -43.73
CA GLY A 43 -0.90 5.82 -44.19
C GLY A 43 0.53 6.00 -43.67
N ALA A 44 1.28 6.88 -44.35
CA ALA A 44 2.74 7.03 -44.25
C ALA A 44 3.29 7.20 -42.81
N ASP A 45 2.51 7.77 -41.88
CA ASP A 45 2.95 7.99 -40.49
C ASP A 45 3.11 6.70 -39.67
N VAL A 46 2.42 5.62 -40.04
CA VAL A 46 2.52 4.32 -39.34
C VAL A 46 3.77 3.55 -39.77
N ARG A 47 4.24 3.74 -41.01
CA ARG A 47 5.47 3.10 -41.52
C ARG A 47 6.73 3.64 -40.81
N ALA A 48 6.72 4.91 -40.42
CA ALA A 48 7.84 5.52 -39.69
C ALA A 48 8.03 4.94 -38.28
N CYS A 49 6.94 4.60 -37.57
CA CYS A 49 7.01 3.95 -36.26
C CYS A 49 7.55 2.51 -36.33
N LEU A 50 7.28 1.78 -37.42
CA LEU A 50 7.69 0.38 -37.57
C LEU A 50 9.15 0.23 -38.01
N CYS A 51 9.69 1.14 -38.84
CA CYS A 51 11.12 1.14 -39.19
C CYS A 51 12.02 1.36 -37.96
N ALA A 52 11.56 2.09 -36.94
CA ALA A 52 12.31 2.29 -35.70
C ALA A 52 12.41 1.01 -34.84
N MET A 53 11.55 0.01 -35.05
CA MET A 53 11.59 -1.25 -34.30
C MET A 53 12.52 -2.32 -34.90
N GLN A 54 12.99 -2.15 -36.16
CA GLN A 54 13.88 -3.13 -36.81
C GLN A 54 15.37 -2.95 -36.46
N SER A 55 15.78 -1.86 -35.83
CA SER A 55 17.16 -1.69 -35.34
C SER A 55 17.35 -2.31 -33.94
N GLY A 56 17.36 -3.65 -33.87
CA GLY A 56 18.20 -4.49 -33.00
C GLY A 56 18.44 -4.17 -31.51
N GLN A 57 17.69 -3.29 -30.85
CA GLN A 57 17.81 -2.99 -29.42
C GLN A 57 16.44 -2.70 -28.78
N ALA A 58 15.49 -3.63 -28.87
CA ALA A 58 14.24 -3.53 -28.11
C ALA A 58 13.57 -4.90 -27.93
N LEU A 59 14.15 -5.77 -27.08
CA LEU A 59 13.45 -6.97 -26.57
C LEU A 59 13.36 -7.03 -25.04
N ARG A 60 13.45 -5.87 -24.37
CA ARG A 60 13.27 -5.75 -22.90
C ARG A 60 12.18 -4.75 -22.46
N ALA A 61 11.43 -4.17 -23.40
CA ALA A 61 10.51 -3.05 -23.12
C ALA A 61 9.06 -3.29 -23.57
N LEU A 62 8.59 -4.54 -23.67
CA LEU A 62 7.23 -4.86 -24.14
C LEU A 62 6.37 -5.66 -23.13
N LEU A 63 6.70 -5.62 -21.84
CA LEU A 63 5.81 -6.07 -20.77
C LEU A 63 5.33 -4.93 -19.84
N PHE A 64 5.81 -3.71 -20.03
CA PHE A 64 5.40 -2.54 -19.24
C PHE A 64 5.62 -1.25 -20.03
N THR A 65 4.68 -0.91 -20.91
CA THR A 65 4.55 0.47 -21.43
C THR A 65 3.17 0.65 -22.06
N ASP A 66 2.30 1.37 -21.36
CA ASP A 66 1.11 1.97 -21.97
C ASP A 66 1.57 2.97 -23.04
N LEU A 67 1.21 2.71 -24.30
CA LEU A 67 1.44 3.65 -25.39
C LEU A 67 0.48 4.85 -25.21
N GLN A 68 1.01 5.97 -24.73
CA GLN A 68 0.30 7.26 -24.72
C GLN A 68 0.30 7.85 -26.13
N VAL A 69 -0.86 7.87 -26.80
CA VAL A 69 -1.06 8.71 -27.98
C VAL A 69 -1.49 10.09 -27.50
N ALA A 70 -0.59 11.07 -27.55
CA ALA A 70 -0.89 12.46 -27.20
C ALA A 70 -1.62 13.16 -28.36
N CYS A 71 -2.83 13.66 -28.10
CA CYS A 71 -3.53 14.57 -29.01
C CYS A 71 -2.91 15.98 -28.92
N PRO A 72 -2.60 16.69 -30.02
CA PRO A 72 -1.81 17.93 -29.99
C PRO A 72 -2.58 19.20 -29.59
N THR A 73 -3.79 19.10 -29.03
CA THR A 73 -4.57 20.28 -28.63
C THR A 73 -4.83 20.28 -27.12
N LYS A 74 -4.62 21.46 -26.51
CA LYS A 74 -4.48 21.71 -25.08
C LYS A 74 -5.62 21.16 -24.21
N SER A 75 -5.24 20.75 -22.99
CA SER A 75 -6.07 20.53 -21.80
C SER A 75 -7.25 19.56 -21.96
N CYS A 76 -6.99 18.25 -21.88
CA CYS A 76 -7.86 17.19 -21.32
C CYS A 76 -7.30 15.82 -21.72
N GLY A 77 -6.57 15.14 -20.84
CA GLY A 77 -6.15 13.75 -21.06
C GLY A 77 -7.23 12.78 -20.60
N ALA A 78 -8.14 12.36 -21.48
CA ALA A 78 -9.03 11.24 -21.20
C ALA A 78 -8.32 9.94 -21.59
N VAL A 79 -8.13 9.04 -20.62
CA VAL A 79 -7.63 7.68 -20.88
C VAL A 79 -8.84 6.76 -20.97
N TRP A 80 -8.92 6.00 -22.06
CA TRP A 80 -9.96 5.00 -22.29
C TRP A 80 -9.39 3.61 -22.03
N TRP A 81 -10.16 2.74 -21.40
CA TRP A 81 -9.82 1.31 -21.32
C TRP A 81 -11.08 0.46 -21.48
N ALA A 82 -10.90 -0.78 -21.92
CA ALA A 82 -11.95 -1.79 -21.94
C ALA A 82 -11.95 -2.55 -20.61
N ASP A 83 -13.12 -2.71 -20.00
CA ASP A 83 -13.26 -3.59 -18.83
C ASP A 83 -13.32 -5.08 -19.26
N PRO A 84 -13.31 -6.05 -18.33
CA PRO A 84 -13.30 -7.49 -18.67
C PRO A 84 -14.53 -7.97 -19.46
N THR A 85 -15.58 -7.16 -19.54
CA THR A 85 -16.79 -7.44 -20.35
C THR A 85 -16.70 -6.83 -21.76
N GLY A 86 -15.63 -6.08 -22.05
CA GLY A 86 -15.40 -5.42 -23.33
C GLY A 86 -15.99 -4.03 -23.45
N GLU A 87 -16.60 -3.48 -22.38
CA GLU A 87 -17.14 -2.12 -22.39
C GLU A 87 -16.03 -1.07 -22.24
N MET A 88 -16.00 -0.09 -23.14
CA MET A 88 -15.08 1.04 -23.07
C MET A 88 -15.53 2.05 -22.00
N ARG A 89 -14.69 2.26 -20.97
CA ARG A 89 -14.90 3.23 -19.89
C ARG A 89 -13.91 4.38 -19.98
N ARG A 90 -14.34 5.57 -19.55
CA ARG A 90 -13.56 6.82 -19.57
C ARG A 90 -12.99 7.12 -18.18
N ARG A 91 -11.66 7.27 -18.06
CA ARG A 91 -10.99 7.88 -16.90
C ARG A 91 -11.11 9.41 -17.01
N HIS A 92 -11.64 10.07 -16.00
CA HIS A 92 -11.53 11.53 -15.89
C HIS A 92 -10.08 11.87 -15.51
N GLY A 93 -9.32 12.46 -16.44
CA GLY A 93 -8.02 13.05 -16.14
C GLY A 93 -8.20 14.24 -15.21
N TYR A 94 -7.44 14.29 -14.12
CA TYR A 94 -7.47 15.40 -13.18
C TYR A 94 -6.71 16.60 -13.76
N CYS A 95 -7.39 17.75 -13.83
CA CYS A 95 -6.71 19.04 -13.90
C CYS A 95 -6.20 19.37 -12.49
N PHE A 96 -4.88 19.23 -12.27
CA PHE A 96 -4.25 19.76 -11.08
C PHE A 96 -4.35 21.27 -11.10
N VAL A 97 -4.98 21.83 -10.08
CA VAL A 97 -5.01 23.27 -9.87
C VAL A 97 -3.58 23.73 -9.59
N ASN A 98 -3.09 24.68 -10.38
CA ASN A 98 -1.78 25.30 -10.22
C ASN A 98 -1.69 25.91 -8.79
N PRO A 99 -0.63 25.68 -8.01
CA PRO A 99 -0.46 26.30 -6.69
C PRO A 99 -0.38 27.84 -6.71
N ASP A 100 -0.29 28.47 -7.89
CA ASP A 100 -0.24 29.92 -8.09
C ASP A 100 -1.62 30.60 -8.21
N ILE A 101 -2.70 30.04 -7.62
CA ILE A 101 -3.95 30.80 -7.51
C ILE A 101 -3.75 31.90 -6.47
N GLU A 102 -3.52 33.11 -6.98
CA GLU A 102 -3.65 34.36 -6.23
C GLU A 102 -4.98 34.43 -5.49
N ASP A 103 -4.90 34.99 -4.28
CA ASP A 103 -5.98 35.25 -3.34
C ASP A 103 -7.28 35.68 -4.01
N THR A 104 -8.25 34.76 -4.02
CA THR A 104 -9.67 35.11 -4.07
C THR A 104 -10.44 34.30 -3.03
N TYR A 105 -9.99 34.40 -1.76
CA TYR A 105 -10.92 34.20 -0.65
C TYR A 105 -11.85 35.42 -0.62
N THR A 106 -12.86 35.42 -1.49
CA THR A 106 -13.94 36.41 -1.35
C THR A 106 -14.72 36.06 -0.11
N ASP A 107 -14.54 36.91 0.89
CA ASP A 107 -15.34 36.99 2.09
C ASP A 107 -16.82 37.17 1.71
N ARG A 108 -17.54 36.06 1.53
CA ARG A 108 -19.01 36.04 1.61
C ARG A 108 -19.40 35.66 3.03
N SER A 109 -19.01 36.46 4.01
CA SER A 109 -19.53 36.40 5.38
C SER A 109 -20.75 37.31 5.60
N GLU A 110 -21.49 37.65 4.55
CA GLU A 110 -22.78 38.32 4.70
C GLU A 110 -23.91 37.30 4.76
N GLY A 111 -24.32 36.97 5.99
CA GLY A 111 -25.66 36.43 6.26
C GLY A 111 -25.78 35.02 6.83
N MET A 112 -24.71 34.36 7.27
CA MET A 112 -24.85 33.07 7.95
C MET A 112 -25.15 33.29 9.43
N ASP A 113 -26.44 33.19 9.77
CA ASP A 113 -26.98 33.27 11.12
C ASP A 113 -26.16 32.39 12.09
N ARG A 114 -25.71 32.96 13.21
CA ARG A 114 -24.86 32.30 14.23
C ARG A 114 -25.57 31.18 15.01
N ARG A 115 -26.66 30.63 14.46
CA ARG A 115 -27.58 29.68 15.10
C ARG A 115 -27.46 28.23 14.61
N GLU A 116 -26.63 27.92 13.60
CA GLU A 116 -26.51 26.54 13.06
C GLU A 116 -25.56 25.58 13.82
N SER A 117 -24.92 25.99 14.92
CA SER A 117 -23.90 25.18 15.59
C SER A 117 -24.40 24.06 16.54
N ARG A 118 -25.56 23.45 16.26
CA ARG A 118 -26.11 22.33 17.07
C ARG A 118 -26.07 20.96 16.40
N GLN A 119 -25.69 20.84 15.13
CA GLN A 119 -25.55 19.52 14.52
C GLN A 119 -24.15 18.95 14.78
N LYS A 120 -24.12 17.73 15.32
CA LYS A 120 -22.91 16.91 15.48
C LYS A 120 -22.27 16.76 14.08
N PRO A 121 -20.96 17.03 13.91
CA PRO A 121 -20.32 16.87 12.60
C PRO A 121 -20.42 15.42 12.14
N PHE A 122 -20.48 15.17 10.83
CA PHE A 122 -20.49 13.80 10.32
C PHE A 122 -19.08 13.20 10.41
N ILE A 123 -18.07 13.99 10.01
CA ILE A 123 -16.65 13.62 9.99
C ILE A 123 -15.87 14.53 10.94
N SER A 124 -15.00 13.93 11.76
CA SER A 124 -13.87 14.64 12.38
C SER A 124 -12.61 14.32 11.58
N VAL A 125 -12.04 15.32 10.92
CA VAL A 125 -10.71 15.23 10.32
C VAL A 125 -9.69 15.39 11.43
N CYS A 126 -9.01 14.31 11.78
CA CYS A 126 -8.03 14.27 12.86
C CYS A 126 -6.61 14.39 12.31
N ILE A 127 -5.91 15.43 12.75
CA ILE A 127 -4.51 15.72 12.40
C ILE A 127 -3.70 15.71 13.69
N PHE A 128 -2.72 14.82 13.78
CA PHE A 128 -1.70 14.88 14.82
C PHE A 128 -0.47 15.61 14.27
N THR A 129 0.11 16.52 15.04
CA THR A 129 1.22 17.36 14.59
C THR A 129 2.30 17.51 15.66
N HIS A 130 3.55 17.62 15.23
CA HIS A 130 4.68 18.07 16.03
C HIS A 130 5.67 18.76 15.08
N ASN A 131 5.94 20.04 15.30
CA ASN A 131 6.85 20.86 14.49
C ASN A 131 6.56 20.83 12.98
N SER A 132 5.30 21.12 12.60
CA SER A 132 4.85 21.06 11.20
C SER A 132 4.23 22.37 10.70
N ALA A 133 4.63 23.51 11.27
CA ALA A 133 4.09 24.83 10.92
C ALA A 133 4.13 25.14 9.40
N GLY A 134 5.15 24.64 8.69
CA GLY A 134 5.33 24.88 7.25
C GLY A 134 4.38 24.10 6.34
N ASN A 135 3.92 22.91 6.74
CA ASN A 135 3.09 22.04 5.89
C ASN A 135 1.60 22.05 6.28
N LEU A 136 1.32 22.25 7.56
CA LEU A 136 -0.01 22.14 8.14
C LEU A 136 -1.08 23.03 7.45
N PRO A 137 -0.79 24.27 7.00
CA PRO A 137 -1.75 25.06 6.23
C PRO A 137 -2.22 24.37 4.95
N GLN A 138 -1.30 23.70 4.24
CA GLN A 138 -1.62 23.01 3.00
C GLN A 138 -2.49 21.78 3.26
N ALA A 139 -2.17 21.01 4.31
CA ALA A 139 -2.97 19.89 4.75
C ALA A 139 -4.40 20.31 5.09
N ILE A 140 -4.56 21.33 5.94
CA ILE A 140 -5.87 21.84 6.36
C ILE A 140 -6.67 22.37 5.16
N LYS A 141 -6.06 23.18 4.29
CA LYS A 141 -6.73 23.70 3.09
C LYS A 141 -7.25 22.59 2.18
N SER A 142 -6.54 21.47 2.08
CA SER A 142 -6.97 20.34 1.25
C SER A 142 -8.29 19.72 1.72
N ALA A 143 -8.59 19.71 3.03
CA ALA A 143 -9.87 19.23 3.55
C ALA A 143 -11.06 20.08 3.05
N PHE A 144 -10.88 21.40 2.91
CA PHE A 144 -11.92 22.30 2.41
C PHE A 144 -12.11 22.28 0.90
N SER A 145 -11.18 21.67 0.15
CA SER A 145 -11.36 21.46 -1.29
C SER A 145 -12.54 20.52 -1.61
N SER A 146 -13.08 19.84 -0.60
CA SER A 146 -14.15 18.85 -0.73
C SER A 146 -15.56 19.42 -0.95
N GLY A 147 -15.77 20.75 -1.00
CA GLY A 147 -17.09 21.37 -1.19
C GLY A 147 -18.05 21.22 0.00
N ARG A 148 -17.93 20.12 0.73
CA ARG A 148 -18.58 19.76 1.98
C ARG A 148 -18.20 20.69 3.13
N ARG A 149 -19.12 20.95 4.05
CA ARG A 149 -18.88 21.84 5.23
C ARG A 149 -19.31 21.25 6.58
N ASP A 150 -20.00 20.12 6.60
CA ASP A 150 -20.47 19.42 7.80
C ASP A 150 -19.41 18.50 8.43
N PHE A 151 -18.18 19.01 8.55
CA PHE A 151 -17.07 18.35 9.22
C PHE A 151 -16.34 19.33 10.16
N GLU A 152 -15.71 18.78 11.19
CA GLU A 152 -14.74 19.52 12.00
C GLU A 152 -13.31 19.07 11.70
N ILE A 153 -12.35 19.94 11.95
CA ILE A 153 -10.92 19.59 11.96
C ILE A 153 -10.45 19.63 13.40
N VAL A 154 -9.88 18.54 13.88
CA VAL A 154 -9.24 18.45 15.19
C VAL A 154 -7.74 18.32 14.98
N VAL A 155 -7.00 19.37 15.32
CA VAL A 155 -5.54 19.37 15.33
C VAL A 155 -5.06 19.14 16.76
N VAL A 156 -4.44 17.99 17.01
CA VAL A 156 -3.72 17.73 18.27
C VAL A 156 -2.23 17.96 18.05
N ASP A 157 -1.70 18.94 18.77
CA ASP A 157 -0.30 19.30 18.77
C ASP A 157 0.44 18.69 19.96
N ASP A 158 1.34 17.76 19.64
CA ASP A 158 2.15 16.98 20.57
C ASP A 158 3.36 17.77 21.06
N GLY A 159 3.12 18.98 21.57
CA GLY A 159 4.14 19.83 22.18
C GLY A 159 5.11 20.47 21.19
N SER A 160 4.63 21.01 20.05
CA SER A 160 5.48 21.74 19.09
C SER A 160 6.23 22.90 19.73
N THR A 161 7.44 23.13 19.23
CA THR A 161 8.34 24.24 19.59
C THR A 161 8.46 25.29 18.48
N ASP A 162 7.94 25.00 17.28
CA ASP A 162 7.84 25.95 16.18
C ASP A 162 6.55 26.81 16.26
N ASP A 163 6.29 27.63 15.23
CA ASP A 163 5.11 28.49 15.17
C ASP A 163 3.81 27.76 14.75
N THR A 164 3.67 26.46 15.07
CA THR A 164 2.47 25.67 14.71
C THR A 164 1.19 26.32 15.25
N GLU A 165 1.19 26.72 16.52
CA GLU A 165 0.03 27.39 17.14
C GLU A 165 -0.29 28.72 16.46
N GLY A 166 0.71 29.56 16.18
CA GLY A 166 0.52 30.85 15.53
C GLY A 166 -0.02 30.70 14.11
N VAL A 167 0.48 29.72 13.35
CA VAL A 167 -0.03 29.37 12.02
C VAL A 167 -1.51 29.00 12.08
N LEU A 168 -1.91 28.13 13.01
CA LEU A 168 -3.31 27.70 13.14
C LEU A 168 -4.24 28.83 13.55
N ARG A 169 -3.81 29.70 14.49
CA ARG A 169 -4.58 30.89 14.89
C ARG A 169 -4.82 31.84 13.73
N ARG A 170 -3.86 31.98 12.81
CA ARG A 170 -3.98 32.85 11.62
C ARG A 170 -4.97 32.32 10.58
N LEU A 171 -5.23 31.01 10.51
CA LEU A 171 -6.20 30.43 9.57
C LEU A 171 -7.65 30.84 9.85
N ARG A 172 -8.00 31.18 11.10
CA ARG A 172 -9.33 31.66 11.53
C ARG A 172 -10.51 30.81 11.02
N LEU A 173 -10.35 29.49 11.04
CA LEU A 173 -11.37 28.55 10.56
C LEU A 173 -12.39 28.21 11.67
N PRO A 174 -13.70 28.43 11.47
CA PRO A 174 -14.71 28.25 12.51
C PRO A 174 -14.92 26.79 12.94
N ASN A 175 -14.60 25.84 12.05
CA ASN A 175 -14.71 24.41 12.28
C ASN A 175 -13.36 23.75 12.66
N LEU A 176 -12.32 24.54 12.92
CA LEU A 176 -11.02 24.05 13.38
C LEU A 176 -10.90 24.15 14.90
N ARG A 177 -10.54 23.04 15.53
CA ARG A 177 -10.22 22.95 16.95
C ARG A 177 -8.75 22.57 17.10
N TYR A 178 -8.04 23.37 17.88
CA TYR A 178 -6.65 23.13 18.22
C TYR A 178 -6.55 22.70 19.68
N VAL A 179 -5.83 21.60 19.92
CA VAL A 179 -5.59 21.04 21.24
C VAL A 179 -4.09 20.79 21.38
N ARG A 180 -3.45 21.50 22.30
CA ARG A 180 -2.04 21.29 22.62
C ARG A 180 -1.89 20.34 23.80
N THR A 181 -0.95 19.42 23.71
CA THR A 181 -0.56 18.52 24.80
C THR A 181 0.93 18.67 25.10
N GLU A 182 1.34 18.15 26.26
CA GLU A 182 2.76 17.85 26.48
C GLU A 182 3.22 16.76 25.51
N HIS A 183 4.51 16.77 25.16
CA HIS A 183 5.06 15.81 24.21
C HIS A 183 4.98 14.39 24.78
N SER A 184 4.17 13.55 24.16
CA SER A 184 3.78 12.22 24.62
C SER A 184 3.80 11.17 23.52
N GLY A 185 4.18 11.57 22.30
CA GLY A 185 4.37 10.70 21.15
C GLY A 185 3.10 10.45 20.36
N ARG A 186 3.28 9.85 19.17
CA ARG A 186 2.22 9.69 18.16
C ARG A 186 0.98 8.92 18.66
N PRO A 187 1.10 7.78 19.37
CA PRO A 187 -0.08 7.06 19.84
C PRO A 187 -0.93 7.88 20.81
N ALA A 188 -0.29 8.59 21.74
CA ALA A 188 -0.98 9.45 22.71
C ALA A 188 -1.69 10.62 22.01
N ALA A 189 -1.02 11.30 21.08
CA ALA A 189 -1.63 12.37 20.28
C ALA A 189 -2.83 11.87 19.44
N ARG A 190 -2.73 10.69 18.84
CA ARG A 190 -3.86 10.08 18.10
C ARG A 190 -5.01 9.69 19.01
N ASN A 191 -4.73 9.11 20.17
CA ASN A 191 -5.78 8.80 21.16
C ASN A 191 -6.46 10.07 21.67
N ARG A 192 -5.70 11.17 21.83
CA ARG A 192 -6.28 12.47 22.14
C ARG A 192 -7.17 12.98 21.01
N CYS A 193 -6.77 12.83 19.74
CA CYS A 193 -7.63 13.15 18.59
C CYS A 193 -8.96 12.38 18.65
N ILE A 194 -8.93 11.07 18.93
CA ILE A 194 -10.12 10.22 19.04
C ILE A 194 -11.05 10.72 20.15
N ALA A 195 -10.49 11.09 21.31
CA ALA A 195 -11.26 11.61 22.44
C ALA A 195 -11.90 12.97 22.13
N GLU A 196 -11.20 13.84 21.42
CA GLU A 196 -11.66 15.19 21.07
C GLU A 196 -12.65 15.22 19.90
N ALA A 197 -12.59 14.22 19.01
CA ALA A 197 -13.47 14.07 17.86
C ALA A 197 -14.94 13.95 18.28
N ARG A 198 -15.81 14.76 17.67
CA ARG A 198 -17.27 14.75 17.86
C ARG A 198 -17.99 14.07 16.70
N GLY A 199 -17.29 13.78 15.61
CA GLY A 199 -17.77 13.11 14.41
C GLY A 199 -18.30 11.72 14.67
N GLU A 200 -19.22 11.26 13.84
CA GLU A 200 -19.56 9.84 13.76
C GLU A 200 -18.41 9.03 13.15
N TYR A 201 -17.70 9.63 12.20
CA TYR A 201 -16.52 9.08 11.57
C TYR A 201 -15.29 9.92 11.91
N ILE A 202 -14.14 9.25 12.00
CA ILE A 202 -12.82 9.86 12.11
C ILE A 202 -12.11 9.64 10.78
N SER A 203 -11.58 10.71 10.18
CA SER A 203 -10.67 10.60 9.05
C SER A 203 -9.28 11.04 9.45
N TRP A 204 -8.27 10.22 9.16
CA TRP A 204 -6.88 10.52 9.48
C TRP A 204 -6.19 11.27 8.36
N MET A 205 -5.49 12.35 8.70
CA MET A 205 -4.64 13.08 7.77
C MET A 205 -3.32 13.44 8.45
N GLY A 206 -2.20 13.19 7.78
CA GLY A 206 -0.89 13.65 8.23
C GLY A 206 -0.78 15.16 8.17
N ALA A 207 -0.02 15.77 9.08
CA ALA A 207 0.22 17.22 9.09
C ALA A 207 0.98 17.72 7.85
N ASP A 208 1.62 16.81 7.12
CA ASP A 208 2.39 17.02 5.89
C ASP A 208 1.71 16.52 4.61
N ASP A 209 0.56 15.85 4.74
CA ASP A 209 -0.19 15.25 3.63
C ASP A 209 -1.32 16.14 3.14
N MET A 210 -2.01 15.72 2.07
CA MET A 210 -3.24 16.36 1.59
C MET A 210 -4.31 15.32 1.28
N TYR A 211 -5.57 15.69 1.43
CA TYR A 211 -6.66 14.94 0.83
C TYR A 211 -6.65 15.05 -0.70
N ALA A 212 -7.10 13.99 -1.36
CA ALA A 212 -7.49 14.07 -2.76
C ALA A 212 -8.75 14.95 -2.90
N PRO A 213 -8.90 15.73 -3.99
CA PRO A 213 -10.07 16.60 -4.18
C PRO A 213 -11.39 15.83 -4.09
N GLY A 214 -12.37 16.39 -3.37
CA GLY A 214 -13.72 15.81 -3.24
C GLY A 214 -13.84 14.58 -2.33
N ILE A 215 -12.76 14.11 -1.69
CA ILE A 215 -12.81 12.83 -0.98
C ILE A 215 -13.74 12.81 0.23
N LEU A 216 -13.83 13.91 0.99
CA LEU A 216 -14.72 13.95 2.17
C LEU A 216 -16.21 13.90 1.80
N GLU A 217 -16.58 14.42 0.62
CA GLU A 217 -17.92 14.30 0.05
C GLU A 217 -18.17 12.86 -0.39
N HIS A 218 -17.25 12.28 -1.16
CA HIS A 218 -17.34 10.88 -1.60
C HIS A 218 -17.44 9.90 -0.42
N TYR A 219 -16.69 10.15 0.66
CA TYR A 219 -16.77 9.36 1.88
C TYR A 219 -18.12 9.46 2.57
N ALA A 220 -18.74 10.63 2.56
CA ALA A 220 -20.07 10.83 3.12
C ALA A 220 -21.13 10.00 2.40
N GLU A 221 -21.14 10.12 1.08
CA GLU A 221 -22.07 9.44 0.20
C GLU A 221 -21.89 7.93 0.34
N THR A 222 -20.64 7.47 0.35
CA THR A 222 -20.31 6.05 0.48
C THR A 222 -20.72 5.51 1.85
N ALA A 223 -20.45 6.24 2.93
CA ALA A 223 -20.83 5.84 4.29
C ALA A 223 -22.36 5.81 4.49
N ALA A 224 -23.07 6.78 3.90
CA ALA A 224 -24.54 6.81 3.91
C ALA A 224 -25.16 5.66 3.09
N ALA A 225 -24.56 5.32 1.95
CA ALA A 225 -25.00 4.20 1.10
C ALA A 225 -24.65 2.83 1.68
N HIS A 226 -23.61 2.75 2.51
CA HIS A 226 -23.09 1.51 3.09
C HIS A 226 -22.91 1.63 4.61
N PRO A 227 -24.02 1.77 5.37
CA PRO A 227 -23.96 1.91 6.83
C PRO A 227 -23.42 0.63 7.52
N ASP A 228 -23.30 -0.48 6.80
CA ASP A 228 -22.67 -1.73 7.25
C ASP A 228 -21.14 -1.66 7.28
N VAL A 229 -20.51 -0.72 6.56
CA VAL A 229 -19.05 -0.60 6.46
C VAL A 229 -18.48 0.18 7.65
N ASP A 230 -17.41 -0.33 8.26
CA ASP A 230 -16.76 0.30 9.41
C ASP A 230 -15.52 1.12 9.03
N VAL A 231 -14.82 0.72 7.98
CA VAL A 231 -13.59 1.35 7.48
C VAL A 231 -13.68 1.55 5.97
N LEU A 232 -13.62 2.81 5.55
CA LEU A 232 -13.47 3.21 4.16
C LEU A 232 -12.03 3.69 3.91
N TYR A 233 -11.44 3.25 2.82
CA TYR A 233 -10.07 3.60 2.43
C TYR A 233 -9.94 3.59 0.91
N GLY A 234 -8.79 4.00 0.39
CA GLY A 234 -8.56 4.08 -1.05
C GLY A 234 -7.08 4.08 -1.39
N ASN A 235 -6.76 4.48 -2.62
CA ASN A 235 -5.38 4.56 -3.09
C ASN A 235 -4.68 5.80 -2.51
N LEU A 236 -3.35 5.74 -2.45
CA LEU A 236 -2.52 6.89 -2.06
C LEU A 236 -1.70 7.37 -3.26
N VAL A 237 -1.51 8.68 -3.37
CA VAL A 237 -0.53 9.25 -4.30
C VAL A 237 0.70 9.67 -3.51
N MET A 238 1.82 8.98 -3.71
CA MET A 238 3.11 9.45 -3.20
C MET A 238 3.54 10.69 -3.99
N ALA A 239 3.95 11.72 -3.28
CA ALA A 239 4.45 12.96 -3.86
C ALA A 239 5.78 13.38 -3.24
N ASP A 240 6.59 14.13 -3.99
CA ASP A 240 7.82 14.70 -3.46
C ASP A 240 7.54 15.82 -2.44
N LYS A 241 8.59 16.39 -1.86
CA LYS A 241 8.47 17.49 -0.89
C LYS A 241 7.72 18.73 -1.40
N ARG A 242 7.56 18.89 -2.72
CA ARG A 242 6.82 19.98 -3.39
C ARG A 242 5.40 19.55 -3.82
N MET A 243 4.91 18.40 -3.36
CA MET A 243 3.63 17.80 -3.76
C MET A 243 3.52 17.44 -5.24
N ARG A 244 4.65 17.20 -5.92
CA ARG A 244 4.61 16.65 -7.28
C ARG A 244 4.44 15.14 -7.20
N PRO A 245 3.40 14.55 -7.83
CA PRO A 245 3.19 13.11 -7.82
C PRO A 245 4.42 12.34 -8.31
N VAL A 246 4.77 11.28 -7.60
CA VAL A 246 5.87 10.37 -7.91
C VAL A 246 5.32 9.00 -8.30
N ARG A 247 4.36 8.48 -7.53
CA ARG A 247 3.81 7.13 -7.71
C ARG A 247 2.43 7.00 -7.09
N GLU A 248 1.53 6.26 -7.73
CA GLU A 248 0.30 5.79 -7.10
C GLU A 248 0.54 4.46 -6.37
N LEU A 249 0.01 4.35 -5.16
CA LEU A 249 -0.04 3.13 -4.36
C LEU A 249 -1.47 2.61 -4.38
N GLU A 250 -1.65 1.50 -5.07
CA GLU A 250 -2.94 0.84 -5.20
C GLU A 250 -3.20 -0.12 -4.04
N TYR A 251 -4.45 -0.15 -3.57
CA TYR A 251 -4.90 -1.03 -2.51
C TYR A 251 -6.06 -1.91 -2.99
N GLU A 252 -6.09 -3.14 -2.51
CA GLU A 252 -7.17 -4.08 -2.83
C GLU A 252 -8.47 -3.72 -2.10
N ASP A 253 -9.62 -4.05 -2.70
CA ASP A 253 -10.92 -3.96 -2.01
C ASP A 253 -11.16 -5.20 -1.13
N TRP A 254 -11.23 -4.99 0.18
CA TRP A 254 -11.44 -6.07 1.15
C TRP A 254 -12.92 -6.27 1.51
N ARG A 255 -13.86 -5.63 0.81
CA ARG A 255 -15.29 -5.81 1.05
C ARG A 255 -15.70 -7.27 0.96
N GLY A 256 -16.27 -7.80 2.05
CA GLY A 256 -16.67 -9.20 2.16
C GLY A 256 -15.51 -10.20 2.23
N ARG A 257 -14.25 -9.73 2.26
CA ARG A 257 -13.01 -10.55 2.26
C ARG A 257 -12.22 -10.39 3.56
N ASN A 258 -12.94 -10.34 4.69
CA ASN A 258 -12.37 -10.05 6.00
C ASN A 258 -11.34 -11.10 6.45
N GLN A 259 -11.54 -12.36 6.06
CA GLN A 259 -10.65 -13.47 6.41
C GLN A 259 -9.35 -13.40 5.59
N GLU A 260 -9.45 -13.06 4.31
CA GLU A 260 -8.31 -12.83 3.43
C GLU A 260 -7.52 -11.59 3.86
N LEU A 261 -8.20 -10.53 4.30
CA LEU A 261 -7.55 -9.36 4.89
C LEU A 261 -6.74 -9.75 6.13
N LEU A 262 -7.31 -10.54 7.05
CA LEU A 262 -6.58 -11.01 8.24
C LEU A 262 -5.29 -11.75 7.84
N ALA A 263 -5.37 -12.68 6.88
CA ALA A 263 -4.20 -13.38 6.37
C ALA A 263 -3.19 -12.42 5.72
N ALA A 264 -3.66 -11.46 4.91
CA ALA A 264 -2.81 -10.47 4.26
C ALA A 264 -2.09 -9.57 5.28
N MET A 265 -2.75 -9.22 6.39
CA MET A 265 -2.19 -8.41 7.48
C MET A 265 -1.01 -9.09 8.18
N VAL A 266 -0.85 -10.41 8.09
CA VAL A 266 0.35 -11.10 8.57
C VAL A 266 1.59 -10.71 7.74
N PHE A 267 1.41 -10.56 6.43
CA PHE A 267 2.52 -10.42 5.48
C PHE A 267 2.77 -8.97 5.03
N ARG A 268 1.80 -8.06 5.19
CA ARG A 268 1.95 -6.63 4.85
C ARG A 268 0.86 -5.78 5.52
N ASN A 269 1.10 -4.48 5.63
CA ASN A 269 0.03 -3.53 5.99
C ASN A 269 -0.85 -3.31 4.74
N SER A 270 -2.02 -3.94 4.70
CA SER A 270 -2.90 -3.99 3.53
C SER A 270 -3.97 -2.89 3.48
N VAL A 271 -4.00 -1.98 4.45
CA VAL A 271 -4.93 -0.85 4.54
C VAL A 271 -4.12 0.43 4.81
N PRO A 272 -4.30 1.50 4.03
CA PRO A 272 -3.58 2.74 4.26
C PRO A 272 -4.18 3.50 5.44
N ASP A 273 -3.31 4.10 6.25
CA ASP A 273 -3.71 5.02 7.31
C ASP A 273 -4.17 6.37 6.75
N GLY A 274 -3.34 6.94 5.87
CA GLY A 274 -3.52 8.26 5.30
C GLY A 274 -4.84 8.36 4.53
N GLY A 275 -5.66 9.34 4.91
CA GLY A 275 -6.92 9.60 4.25
C GLY A 275 -7.98 8.53 4.48
N SER A 276 -7.80 7.54 5.35
CA SER A 276 -8.86 6.58 5.71
C SER A 276 -10.02 7.27 6.43
N LEU A 277 -11.21 6.67 6.39
CA LEU A 277 -12.40 7.08 7.17
C LEU A 277 -12.88 5.88 7.99
N ILE A 278 -12.91 6.04 9.30
CA ILE A 278 -13.17 4.96 10.27
C ILE A 278 -14.35 5.37 11.14
N LYS A 279 -15.35 4.49 11.31
CA LYS A 279 -16.41 4.70 12.30
C LYS A 279 -15.80 4.90 13.69
N LYS A 280 -16.15 5.98 14.36
CA LYS A 280 -15.60 6.30 15.69
C LYS A 280 -15.84 5.17 16.70
N SER A 281 -17.00 4.49 16.61
CA SER A 281 -17.36 3.37 17.48
C SER A 281 -16.39 2.17 17.39
N MET A 282 -15.57 2.07 16.34
CA MET A 282 -14.53 1.03 16.27
C MET A 282 -13.44 1.24 17.33
N TYR A 283 -13.13 2.50 17.67
CA TYR A 283 -12.18 2.80 18.74
C TYR A 283 -12.76 2.51 20.13
N ASP A 284 -14.07 2.70 20.32
CA ASP A 284 -14.75 2.30 21.55
C ASP A 284 -14.78 0.77 21.70
N ARG A 285 -14.97 0.05 20.59
CA ARG A 285 -15.08 -1.42 20.57
C ARG A 285 -13.73 -2.14 20.69
N PHE A 286 -12.68 -1.63 20.04
CA PHE A 286 -11.38 -2.31 19.92
C PHE A 286 -10.21 -1.57 20.59
N GLY A 287 -10.51 -0.45 21.25
CA GLY A 287 -9.51 0.43 21.85
C GLY A 287 -8.81 1.33 20.84
N GLY A 288 -8.13 2.36 21.36
CA GLY A 288 -7.29 3.26 20.59
C GLY A 288 -5.96 2.65 20.15
N TYR A 289 -5.05 3.53 19.72
CA TYR A 289 -3.68 3.19 19.35
C TYR A 289 -2.86 2.81 20.59
N ASP A 290 -2.07 1.74 20.46
CA ASP A 290 -1.27 1.21 21.55
C ASP A 290 0.06 2.01 21.69
N PRO A 291 0.37 2.58 22.88
CA PRO A 291 1.63 3.29 23.13
C PRO A 291 2.89 2.46 22.84
N ASP A 292 2.77 1.14 22.89
CA ASP A 292 3.82 0.18 22.56
C ASP A 292 4.24 0.16 21.07
N PHE A 293 3.50 0.90 20.23
CA PHE A 293 3.72 1.08 18.80
C PHE A 293 3.93 2.57 18.48
N PRO A 294 5.08 3.18 18.84
CA PRO A 294 5.38 4.58 18.49
C PRO A 294 5.50 4.81 16.97
N ARG A 295 5.67 3.72 16.22
CA ARG A 295 5.56 3.62 14.76
C ARG A 295 4.72 2.38 14.42
N ALA A 296 4.22 2.30 13.18
CA ALA A 296 3.36 1.20 12.71
C ALA A 296 2.10 0.99 13.58
N GLN A 297 1.64 2.04 14.26
CA GLN A 297 0.42 2.05 15.06
C GLN A 297 -0.83 1.81 14.22
N ASP A 298 -0.82 2.27 12.96
CA ASP A 298 -1.84 2.00 11.95
C ASP A 298 -1.85 0.53 11.57
N TYR A 299 -0.68 -0.04 11.28
CA TYR A 299 -0.55 -1.45 10.93
C TYR A 299 -1.05 -2.35 12.06
N GLU A 300 -0.65 -2.07 13.29
CA GLU A 300 -1.12 -2.81 14.46
C GLU A 300 -2.64 -2.68 14.64
N TRP A 301 -3.18 -1.46 14.55
CA TRP A 301 -4.59 -1.23 14.81
C TRP A 301 -5.47 -1.90 13.74
N PHE A 302 -5.13 -1.78 12.45
CA PHE A 302 -5.84 -2.47 11.38
C PHE A 302 -5.69 -3.99 11.48
N ALA A 303 -4.52 -4.51 11.88
CA ALA A 303 -4.33 -5.94 12.10
C ALA A 303 -5.24 -6.47 13.23
N ARG A 304 -5.41 -5.69 14.31
CA ARG A 304 -6.26 -6.01 15.46
C ARG A 304 -7.74 -6.17 15.09
N ILE A 305 -8.21 -5.37 14.14
CA ILE A 305 -9.62 -5.35 13.71
C ILE A 305 -9.88 -6.15 12.42
N ALA A 306 -8.83 -6.60 11.73
CA ALA A 306 -8.95 -7.49 10.58
C ALA A 306 -9.69 -8.78 10.96
N GLY A 307 -10.62 -9.23 10.11
CA GLY A 307 -11.52 -10.34 10.43
C GLY A 307 -12.72 -9.97 11.33
N ARG A 308 -12.78 -8.74 11.88
CA ARG A 308 -13.77 -8.35 12.93
C ARG A 308 -14.56 -7.08 12.62
N ALA A 309 -14.13 -6.31 11.61
CA ALA A 309 -14.77 -5.10 11.11
C ALA A 309 -15.01 -5.22 9.59
N ALA A 310 -15.96 -4.44 9.06
CA ALA A 310 -16.24 -4.39 7.63
C ALA A 310 -15.41 -3.29 6.94
N PHE A 311 -14.68 -3.69 5.90
CA PHE A 311 -13.80 -2.82 5.12
C PHE A 311 -14.37 -2.60 3.72
N MET A 312 -14.13 -1.44 3.13
CA MET A 312 -14.44 -1.20 1.72
C MET A 312 -13.46 -0.19 1.12
N HIS A 313 -12.92 -0.53 -0.04
CA HIS A 313 -12.15 0.39 -0.85
C HIS A 313 -13.09 1.29 -1.68
N VAL A 314 -12.83 2.60 -1.74
CA VAL A 314 -13.72 3.57 -2.38
C VAL A 314 -13.48 3.78 -3.88
N GLY A 315 -12.52 3.06 -4.46
CA GLY A 315 -12.22 3.05 -5.90
C GLY A 315 -11.54 4.32 -6.40
N ARG A 316 -10.96 5.14 -5.50
CA ARG A 316 -10.33 6.43 -5.81
C ARG A 316 -9.10 6.68 -4.94
N ASN A 317 -8.28 7.63 -5.35
CA ASN A 317 -7.25 8.21 -4.50
C ASN A 317 -7.89 8.98 -3.35
N THR A 318 -7.41 8.77 -2.12
CA THR A 318 -7.96 9.40 -0.90
C THR A 318 -7.04 10.46 -0.33
N ALA A 319 -5.74 10.24 -0.42
CA ALA A 319 -4.74 11.18 0.06
C ALA A 319 -3.50 11.21 -0.85
N ILE A 320 -2.81 12.34 -0.79
CA ILE A 320 -1.51 12.59 -1.38
C ILE A 320 -0.51 12.60 -0.22
N TRP A 321 0.32 11.56 -0.16
CA TRP A 321 1.33 11.36 0.86
C TRP A 321 2.63 12.06 0.47
N ARG A 322 3.08 13.02 1.29
CA ARG A 322 4.32 13.76 1.04
C ARG A 322 5.53 13.00 1.56
N ILE A 323 6.50 12.77 0.69
CA ILE A 323 7.80 12.22 1.07
C ILE A 323 8.70 13.37 1.55
N LEU A 324 9.00 13.39 2.84
CA LEU A 324 9.93 14.34 3.44
C LEU A 324 11.34 13.76 3.58
N ASP A 325 12.37 14.61 3.44
CA ASP A 325 13.76 14.20 3.58
C ASP A 325 14.07 13.59 4.96
N ALA A 326 13.32 13.97 6.00
CA ALA A 326 13.42 13.38 7.35
C ALA A 326 12.92 11.93 7.39
N GLN A 327 11.91 11.59 6.58
CA GLN A 327 11.39 10.22 6.44
C GLN A 327 12.37 9.35 5.63
N LEU A 328 13.07 9.95 4.65
CA LEU A 328 14.13 9.28 3.86
C LEU A 328 15.44 9.09 4.64
N ARG A 329 15.78 10.04 5.53
CA ARG A 329 17.01 10.02 6.36
C ARG A 329 16.90 9.14 7.60
N TYR A 330 15.71 8.66 7.93
CA TYR A 330 15.52 7.62 8.93
C TYR A 330 15.21 6.29 8.23
N PRO A 331 16.22 5.56 7.71
CA PRO A 331 16.17 4.12 7.82
C PRO A 331 16.37 3.82 9.31
N GLY A 332 15.36 4.09 10.14
CA GLY A 332 15.39 3.62 11.52
C GLY A 332 15.70 2.12 11.48
N PRO A 333 16.38 1.56 12.49
CA PRO A 333 16.64 0.12 12.55
C PRO A 333 15.32 -0.55 12.20
N LYS A 334 15.30 -1.36 11.13
CA LYS A 334 14.10 -2.00 10.58
C LYS A 334 13.34 -2.59 11.76
N SER A 335 12.32 -1.87 12.22
CA SER A 335 11.88 -2.01 13.59
C SER A 335 11.20 -3.35 13.72
N ASN A 336 11.53 -4.11 14.75
CA ASN A 336 10.83 -5.35 15.14
C ASN A 336 9.32 -5.14 15.39
N LEU A 337 8.77 -3.93 15.25
CA LEU A 337 7.35 -3.62 15.38
C LEU A 337 6.48 -4.43 14.42
N GLY A 338 6.91 -4.66 13.18
CA GLY A 338 6.19 -5.57 12.28
C GLY A 338 6.16 -7.00 12.82
N ALA A 339 7.27 -7.47 13.39
CA ALA A 339 7.32 -8.76 14.08
C ALA A 339 6.42 -8.76 15.32
N LYS A 340 6.38 -7.66 16.08
CA LYS A 340 5.50 -7.48 17.24
C LYS A 340 4.02 -7.57 16.86
N VAL A 341 3.61 -6.98 15.72
CA VAL A 341 2.24 -7.15 15.18
C VAL A 341 1.96 -8.63 14.88
N VAL A 342 2.85 -9.32 14.17
CA VAL A 342 2.65 -10.73 13.83
C VAL A 342 2.59 -11.62 15.08
N LYS A 343 3.44 -11.37 16.08
CA LYS A 343 3.40 -12.07 17.38
C LYS A 343 2.07 -11.88 18.09
N ARG A 344 1.57 -10.65 18.13
CA ARG A 344 0.27 -10.35 18.73
C ARG A 344 -0.87 -11.05 18.00
N LEU A 345 -0.81 -11.14 16.67
CA LEU A 345 -1.77 -11.94 15.91
C LEU A 345 -1.69 -13.42 16.26
N LEU A 346 -0.47 -13.98 16.40
CA LEU A 346 -0.28 -15.39 16.80
C LEU A 346 -0.85 -15.72 18.18
N GLU A 347 -0.86 -14.75 19.10
CA GLU A 347 -1.46 -14.89 20.42
C GLU A 347 -3.00 -14.84 20.39
N GLN A 348 -3.58 -14.23 19.36
CA GLN A 348 -5.00 -13.88 19.30
C GLN A 348 -5.81 -14.65 18.25
N GLN A 349 -5.14 -15.24 17.25
CA GLN A 349 -5.78 -15.85 16.09
C GLN A 349 -5.24 -17.27 15.83
N PRO A 350 -6.10 -18.21 15.41
CA PRO A 350 -5.65 -19.53 15.01
C PRO A 350 -4.82 -19.46 13.72
N LEU A 351 -3.81 -20.33 13.61
CA LEU A 351 -2.91 -20.37 12.46
C LEU A 351 -3.64 -20.59 11.13
N GLU A 352 -4.68 -21.42 11.11
CA GLU A 352 -5.50 -21.67 9.93
C GLU A 352 -6.05 -20.38 9.33
N LYS A 353 -6.48 -19.44 10.18
CA LYS A 353 -6.99 -18.13 9.74
C LYS A 353 -5.87 -17.20 9.28
N MET A 354 -4.72 -17.26 9.93
CA MET A 354 -3.58 -16.39 9.62
C MET A 354 -2.84 -16.82 8.35
N VAL A 355 -2.77 -18.12 8.10
CA VAL A 355 -2.00 -18.73 7.01
C VAL A 355 -2.85 -19.79 6.31
N PRO A 356 -3.97 -19.40 5.67
CA PRO A 356 -4.90 -20.34 5.03
C PRO A 356 -4.26 -21.13 3.87
N GLN A 357 -3.17 -20.62 3.30
CA GLN A 357 -2.42 -21.27 2.21
C GLN A 357 -1.59 -22.49 2.64
N ALA A 358 -1.57 -22.85 3.93
CA ALA A 358 -0.73 -23.95 4.44
C ALA A 358 -1.28 -25.37 4.19
N GLY A 359 -2.37 -25.51 3.43
CA GLY A 359 -2.90 -26.83 3.04
C GLY A 359 -3.88 -27.47 4.02
N TRP A 360 -4.47 -26.70 4.94
CA TRP A 360 -5.46 -27.16 5.92
C TRP A 360 -6.59 -27.98 5.25
N GLY A 361 -6.89 -29.15 5.84
CA GLY A 361 -7.88 -30.09 5.33
C GLY A 361 -7.49 -30.83 4.03
N ARG A 362 -6.34 -30.52 3.42
CA ARG A 362 -5.80 -31.20 2.23
C ARG A 362 -4.63 -32.13 2.54
N ILE A 363 -3.86 -31.80 3.58
CA ILE A 363 -2.74 -32.59 4.12
C ILE A 363 -2.96 -32.84 5.62
N PRO A 364 -2.22 -33.78 6.25
CA PRO A 364 -2.34 -34.02 7.69
C PRO A 364 -2.14 -32.74 8.52
N ASP A 365 -2.90 -32.58 9.60
CA ASP A 365 -2.93 -31.34 10.39
C ASP A 365 -1.54 -30.94 10.94
N ASN A 366 -0.73 -31.92 11.35
CA ASN A 366 0.64 -31.67 11.81
C ASN A 366 1.54 -31.13 10.69
N GLU A 367 1.32 -31.56 9.43
CA GLU A 367 2.03 -31.04 8.27
C GLU A 367 1.55 -29.64 7.89
N ALA A 368 0.23 -29.40 7.89
CA ALA A 368 -0.34 -28.08 7.62
C ALA A 368 0.13 -27.04 8.64
N GLU A 369 0.15 -27.40 9.93
CA GLU A 369 0.71 -26.53 10.95
C GLU A 369 2.21 -26.30 10.74
N ALA A 370 2.98 -27.34 10.43
CA ALA A 370 4.41 -27.19 10.16
C ALA A 370 4.67 -26.23 8.98
N VAL A 371 3.93 -26.36 7.87
CA VAL A 371 4.01 -25.44 6.72
C VAL A 371 3.67 -24.01 7.14
N ALA A 372 2.59 -23.80 7.91
CA ALA A 372 2.20 -22.48 8.38
C ALA A 372 3.31 -21.83 9.24
N ARG A 373 3.94 -22.62 10.13
CA ARG A 373 5.07 -22.17 10.96
C ARG A 373 6.29 -21.80 10.11
N LEU A 374 6.60 -22.55 9.06
CA LEU A 374 7.73 -22.21 8.17
C LEU A 374 7.46 -20.92 7.37
N LEU A 375 6.24 -20.71 6.87
CA LEU A 375 5.84 -19.45 6.22
C LEU A 375 5.95 -18.25 7.19
N LEU A 376 5.60 -18.45 8.46
CA LEU A 376 5.80 -17.43 9.49
C LEU A 376 7.28 -17.21 9.82
N ALA A 377 8.11 -18.26 9.78
CA ALA A 377 9.56 -18.12 9.96
C ALA A 377 10.18 -17.25 8.87
N GLU A 378 9.83 -17.49 7.60
CA GLU A 378 10.22 -16.62 6.48
C GLU A 378 9.78 -15.18 6.71
N ARG A 379 8.54 -14.98 7.16
CA ARG A 379 8.00 -13.66 7.47
C ARG A 379 8.79 -12.97 8.59
N PHE A 380 9.10 -13.65 9.69
CA PHE A 380 9.91 -13.09 10.77
C PHE A 380 11.33 -12.76 10.33
N LEU A 381 11.93 -13.59 9.47
CA LEU A 381 13.24 -13.31 8.89
C LEU A 381 13.22 -12.08 7.99
N TYR A 382 12.17 -11.92 7.17
CA TYR A 382 11.93 -10.71 6.38
C TYR A 382 11.81 -9.46 7.26
N LEU A 383 11.09 -9.59 8.39
CA LEU A 383 10.90 -8.56 9.41
C LEU A 383 12.13 -8.34 10.30
N LYS A 384 13.27 -8.97 9.98
CA LYS A 384 14.54 -8.85 10.72
C LYS A 384 14.41 -9.26 12.19
N SER A 385 13.63 -10.31 12.45
CA SER A 385 13.60 -10.99 13.76
C SER A 385 14.04 -12.46 13.63
N PRO A 386 15.37 -12.73 13.51
CA PRO A 386 15.89 -14.10 13.51
C PRO A 386 15.47 -14.95 14.73
N PRO A 387 15.40 -14.41 15.97
CA PRO A 387 14.94 -15.19 17.13
C PRO A 387 13.50 -15.69 17.00
N ASP A 388 12.57 -14.84 16.56
CA ASP A 388 11.18 -15.24 16.36
C ASP A 388 11.04 -16.22 15.18
N ALA A 389 11.85 -16.05 14.12
CA ALA A 389 11.90 -16.98 13.00
C ALA A 389 12.35 -18.38 13.46
N LEU A 390 13.43 -18.44 14.25
CA LEU A 390 13.96 -19.69 14.79
C LEU A 390 12.93 -20.39 15.71
N GLU A 391 12.19 -19.63 16.50
CA GLU A 391 11.11 -20.16 17.32
C GLU A 391 10.05 -20.87 16.46
N GLN A 392 9.62 -20.26 15.35
CA GLN A 392 8.64 -20.90 14.46
C GLN A 392 9.21 -22.16 13.79
N VAL A 393 10.47 -22.15 13.35
CA VAL A 393 11.11 -23.36 12.79
C VAL A 393 11.18 -24.48 13.82
N ARG A 394 11.53 -24.19 15.07
CA ARG A 394 11.55 -25.20 16.15
C ARG A 394 10.16 -25.80 16.39
N LYS A 395 9.11 -24.96 16.40
CA LYS A 395 7.72 -25.43 16.49
C LYS A 395 7.38 -26.32 15.30
N ALA A 396 7.73 -25.94 14.07
CA ALA A 396 7.50 -26.75 12.88
C ALA A 396 8.16 -28.15 12.98
N VAL A 397 9.45 -28.20 13.36
CA VAL A 397 10.19 -29.47 13.49
C VAL A 397 9.62 -30.36 14.60
N SER A 398 9.13 -29.76 15.70
CA SER A 398 8.56 -30.52 16.82
C SER A 398 7.29 -31.31 16.46
N LEU A 399 6.60 -30.92 15.39
CA LEU A 399 5.41 -31.59 14.86
C LEU A 399 5.75 -32.87 14.07
N LYS A 400 7.05 -33.17 13.88
CA LYS A 400 7.56 -34.33 13.13
C LYS A 400 6.93 -34.45 11.73
N PRO A 401 7.01 -33.39 10.89
CA PRO A 401 6.45 -33.43 9.54
C PRO A 401 7.30 -34.32 8.61
N GLY A 402 6.79 -34.59 7.41
CA GLY A 402 7.50 -35.35 6.38
C GLY A 402 8.84 -34.75 5.94
N GLU A 403 9.63 -35.53 5.21
CA GLU A 403 11.02 -35.19 4.83
C GLU A 403 11.14 -33.88 4.05
N GLU A 404 10.20 -33.55 3.17
CA GLU A 404 10.22 -32.31 2.38
C GLU A 404 10.11 -31.06 3.27
N ILE A 405 9.23 -31.10 4.28
CA ILE A 405 9.05 -29.98 5.22
C ILE A 405 10.27 -29.86 6.15
N LEU A 406 10.86 -31.00 6.56
CA LEU A 406 12.10 -30.99 7.33
C LEU A 406 13.28 -30.42 6.53
N ALA A 407 13.36 -30.71 5.22
CA ALA A 407 14.37 -30.12 4.34
C ALA A 407 14.20 -28.60 4.23
N ALA A 408 12.97 -28.11 4.07
CA ALA A 408 12.66 -26.67 4.07
C ALA A 408 13.01 -26.00 5.40
N ALA A 409 12.71 -26.65 6.53
CA ALA A 409 13.13 -26.19 7.86
C ALA A 409 14.66 -26.08 7.97
N GLY A 410 15.40 -27.05 7.41
CA GLY A 410 16.85 -27.04 7.33
C GLY A 410 17.41 -25.83 6.57
N GLN A 411 16.83 -25.51 5.41
CA GLN A 411 17.20 -24.33 4.63
C GLN A 411 16.96 -23.03 5.40
N LEU A 412 15.82 -22.92 6.09
CA LEU A 412 15.50 -21.75 6.90
C LEU A 412 16.43 -21.60 8.10
N MET A 413 16.82 -22.68 8.78
CA MET A 413 17.81 -22.62 9.85
C MET A 413 19.16 -22.06 9.36
N GLN A 414 19.60 -22.45 8.16
CA GLN A 414 20.82 -21.90 7.55
C GLN A 414 20.67 -20.40 7.25
N ALA A 415 19.54 -19.98 6.67
CA ALA A 415 19.27 -18.57 6.38
C ALA A 415 19.22 -17.71 7.66
N ILE A 416 18.63 -18.25 8.74
CA ILE A 416 18.58 -17.59 10.06
C ILE A 416 19.99 -17.44 10.62
N ALA A 417 20.81 -18.51 10.60
CA ALA A 417 22.19 -18.46 11.08
C ALA A 417 23.05 -17.44 10.31
N GLN A 418 22.82 -17.30 8.99
CA GLN A 418 23.49 -16.28 8.18
C GLN A 418 23.03 -14.85 8.53
N ALA A 419 21.74 -14.66 8.84
CA ALA A 419 21.19 -13.36 9.21
C ALA A 419 21.59 -12.90 10.62
N ASP A 420 21.90 -13.85 11.51
CA ASP A 420 22.34 -13.59 12.89
C ASP A 420 23.87 -13.44 13.00
N ALA A 421 24.62 -13.72 11.93
CA ALA A 421 26.06 -13.54 11.91
C ALA A 421 26.44 -12.05 11.89
N PRO A 422 27.44 -11.62 12.70
CA PRO A 422 27.92 -10.24 12.65
C PRO A 422 28.46 -9.91 11.25
N PRO A 423 28.30 -8.67 10.77
CA PRO A 423 28.77 -8.26 9.46
C PRO A 423 30.28 -8.52 9.33
N ALA A 424 30.71 -9.00 8.15
CA ALA A 424 32.10 -9.39 7.88
C ALA A 424 33.13 -8.28 8.17
N SER A 425 32.71 -7.02 8.23
CA SER A 425 33.53 -5.85 8.61
C SER A 425 33.95 -5.83 10.08
N GLU A 426 33.25 -6.50 10.99
CA GLU A 426 33.63 -6.58 12.41
C GLU A 426 34.61 -7.72 12.71
N LYS A 427 34.75 -8.70 11.81
CA LYS A 427 35.75 -9.76 11.94
C LYS A 427 37.17 -9.28 11.61
N ALA A 428 37.32 -8.13 10.95
CA ALA A 428 38.62 -7.59 10.55
C ALA A 428 39.29 -6.73 11.66
N THR A 429 38.54 -6.19 12.61
CA THR A 429 39.09 -5.34 13.69
C THR A 429 39.50 -6.13 14.94
N ALA A 430 39.01 -7.36 15.11
CA ALA A 430 39.40 -8.21 16.25
C ALA A 430 40.72 -8.97 16.05
N ALA A 431 41.35 -8.89 14.87
CA ALA A 431 42.57 -9.65 14.53
C ALA A 431 43.85 -8.79 14.44
N ALA A 432 43.81 -7.51 14.82
CA ALA A 432 44.97 -6.62 14.74
C ALA A 432 45.29 -5.98 16.10
N CYS A 433 45.76 -6.80 17.04
CA CYS A 433 46.64 -6.32 18.10
C CYS A 433 47.67 -7.43 18.41
N PRO A 434 48.85 -7.43 17.76
CA PRO A 434 49.99 -8.13 18.31
C PRO A 434 50.49 -7.30 19.49
N SER A 435 50.47 -7.90 20.68
CA SER A 435 51.25 -7.46 21.83
C SER A 435 52.73 -7.39 21.43
N GLY A 436 53.30 -6.19 21.46
CA GLY A 436 54.71 -5.91 21.26
C GLY A 436 55.06 -4.58 21.90
#